data_AF-A0A813HBS9-F1
#
_entry.id   AF-A0A813HBS9-F1
#
_cell.length_a   1.000
_cell.length_b   1.000
_cell.length_c   1.000
_cell.angle_alpha   90.00
_cell.angle_beta   90.00
_cell.angle_gamma   90.00
#
_symmetry.space_group_name_H-M   'P 1'
#
loop_
_entity.id
_entity.type
_entity.pdbx_description
1 polymer ?
#
loop_
_entity_poly.entity_id
_entity_poly.type
_entity_poly.pdbx_seq_one_letter_code
_entity_poly.pdbx_strand_id
1 'polypeptide(L)'
;EYKNGAPLFVRLNVEGWRRHSNGRCGEPILINDGNVREWIPDLPEDYFRLPYNQAKSDVIRHAVLYHHGGIYMDTDFTVVKDLDPVIELLRDYDLVSYTDTGHGFESDVSCHKDFSSNFMAGRKGSVFHKHVWDSQKELMARRCPLSEKTLEKVCCFEEAHEPCHIPWAGI
;
A
#
# COMPACT_ATOMS: atom_id res chain seq x y z
N GLU A 1 13.31 5.10 -10.29
CA GLU A 1 12.80 6.17 -11.18
C GLU A 1 12.88 5.75 -12.64
N TYR A 2 11.93 6.21 -13.47
CA TYR A 2 11.89 5.88 -14.89
C TYR A 2 12.87 6.78 -15.67
N LYS A 3 13.96 6.19 -16.19
CA LYS A 3 15.01 6.91 -16.94
C LYS A 3 14.49 7.72 -18.14
N ASN A 4 13.38 7.29 -18.74
CA ASN A 4 12.78 7.90 -19.94
C ASN A 4 11.43 8.59 -19.65
N GLY A 5 11.20 8.96 -18.39
CA GLY A 5 9.90 9.44 -17.92
C GLY A 5 8.92 8.30 -17.63
N ALA A 6 7.87 8.60 -16.87
CA ALA A 6 6.89 7.61 -16.46
C ALA A 6 6.13 7.02 -17.67
N PRO A 7 5.83 5.71 -17.68
CA PRO A 7 5.02 5.08 -18.72
C PRO A 7 3.68 5.81 -18.91
N LEU A 8 3.11 5.70 -20.11
CA LEU A 8 1.85 6.40 -20.45
C LEU A 8 0.73 6.10 -19.44
N PHE A 9 0.55 4.83 -19.04
CA PHE A 9 -0.49 4.45 -18.10
C PHE A 9 -0.31 5.10 -16.71
N VAL A 10 0.92 5.21 -16.21
CA VAL A 10 1.22 5.90 -14.93
C VAL A 10 0.88 7.39 -15.04
N ARG A 11 1.17 8.02 -16.18
CA ARG A 11 0.80 9.43 -16.41
C ARG A 11 -0.72 9.59 -16.48
N LEU A 12 -1.42 8.69 -17.16
CA LEU A 12 -2.89 8.70 -17.22
C LEU A 12 -3.53 8.49 -15.85
N ASN A 13 -2.90 7.72 -14.95
CA ASN A 13 -3.33 7.60 -13.57
C ASN A 13 -3.34 8.96 -12.86
N VAL A 14 -2.21 9.67 -12.90
CA VAL A 14 -2.06 11.00 -12.29
C VAL A 14 -3.04 12.01 -12.89
N GLU A 15 -3.21 12.03 -14.22
CA GLU A 15 -4.17 12.91 -14.88
C GLU A 15 -5.63 12.55 -14.53
N GLY A 16 -5.94 11.26 -14.44
CA GLY A 16 -7.23 10.78 -13.97
C GLY A 16 -7.54 11.29 -12.57
N TRP A 17 -6.57 11.19 -11.65
CA TRP A 17 -6.71 11.72 -10.29
C TRP A 17 -7.00 13.22 -10.29
N ARG A 18 -6.20 14.01 -11.01
CA ARG A 18 -6.39 15.48 -11.10
C ARG A 18 -7.78 15.84 -11.59
N ARG A 19 -8.27 15.11 -12.60
CA ARG A 19 -9.60 15.31 -13.17
C ARG A 19 -10.72 14.95 -12.20
N HIS A 20 -10.58 13.86 -11.47
CA HIS A 20 -11.67 13.23 -10.74
C HIS A 20 -11.64 13.43 -9.22
N SER A 21 -10.60 14.09 -8.70
CA SER A 21 -10.53 14.50 -7.29
C SER A 21 -11.32 15.78 -6.99
N ASN A 22 -11.78 16.51 -8.02
CA ASN A 22 -12.55 17.75 -7.88
C ASN A 22 -11.88 18.80 -6.97
N GLY A 23 -10.54 18.82 -6.90
CA GLY A 23 -9.78 19.71 -6.01
C GLY A 23 -9.95 19.41 -4.52
N ARG A 24 -10.58 18.28 -4.17
CA ARG A 24 -10.80 17.84 -2.79
C ARG A 24 -9.61 17.05 -2.23
N CYS A 25 -8.74 16.57 -3.11
CA CYS A 25 -7.45 15.98 -2.78
C CYS A 25 -6.31 16.88 -3.25
N GLY A 26 -5.15 16.76 -2.60
CA GLY A 26 -3.91 17.34 -3.10
C GLY A 26 -3.38 16.62 -4.33
N GLU A 27 -2.22 17.06 -4.82
CA GLU A 27 -1.49 16.38 -5.88
C GLU A 27 -1.05 14.97 -5.45
N PRO A 28 -1.11 13.96 -6.36
CA PRO A 28 -0.56 12.64 -6.08
C PRO A 28 0.92 12.70 -5.70
N ILE A 29 1.26 11.99 -4.63
CA ILE A 29 2.65 11.84 -4.18
C ILE A 29 3.16 10.49 -4.67
N LEU A 30 4.20 10.52 -5.50
CA LEU A 30 4.89 9.30 -5.92
C LEU A 30 5.98 8.96 -4.92
N ILE A 31 5.76 7.89 -4.15
CA ILE A 31 6.68 7.43 -3.10
C ILE A 31 7.72 6.49 -3.70
N ASN A 32 8.97 6.68 -3.31
CA ASN A 32 10.12 5.85 -3.68
C ASN A 32 11.12 5.79 -2.52
N ASP A 33 12.15 4.96 -2.64
CA ASP A 33 13.17 4.79 -1.58
C ASP A 33 13.86 6.10 -1.15
N GLY A 34 13.93 7.10 -2.03
CA GLY A 34 14.56 8.40 -1.75
C GLY A 34 13.69 9.35 -0.92
N ASN A 35 12.36 9.23 -0.96
CA ASN A 35 11.44 10.13 -0.22
C ASN A 35 10.53 9.40 0.78
N VAL A 36 10.55 8.07 0.84
CA VAL A 36 9.62 7.28 1.68
C VAL A 36 9.65 7.69 3.17
N ARG A 37 10.82 8.08 3.68
CA ARG A 37 10.98 8.52 5.08
C ARG A 37 10.33 9.87 5.39
N GLU A 38 10.09 10.70 4.38
CA GLU A 38 9.35 11.95 4.54
C GLU A 38 7.87 11.68 4.83
N TRP A 39 7.35 10.54 4.37
CA TRP A 39 5.95 10.15 4.50
C TRP A 39 5.72 9.11 5.61
N ILE A 40 6.74 8.29 5.91
CA ILE A 40 6.70 7.27 6.98
C ILE A 40 7.92 7.51 7.90
N PRO A 41 7.79 8.39 8.90
CA PRO A 41 8.93 8.80 9.72
C PRO A 41 9.45 7.69 10.64
N ASP A 42 8.62 6.71 11.03
CA ASP A 42 9.00 5.55 11.85
C ASP A 42 9.29 4.29 11.02
N LEU A 43 9.66 4.45 9.73
CA LEU A 43 10.00 3.34 8.83
C LEU A 43 11.28 2.59 9.29
N PRO A 44 11.20 1.28 9.58
CA PRO A 44 12.38 0.48 9.95
C PRO A 44 13.41 0.40 8.82
N GLU A 45 14.70 0.32 9.16
CA GLU A 45 15.78 0.10 8.17
C GLU A 45 15.57 -1.17 7.34
N ASP A 46 14.96 -2.20 7.93
CA ASP A 46 14.68 -3.47 7.25
C ASP A 46 13.78 -3.33 6.02
N TYR A 47 12.99 -2.25 5.92
CA TYR A 47 12.23 -1.93 4.70
C TYR A 47 13.14 -1.88 3.45
N PHE A 48 14.35 -1.34 3.58
CA PHE A 48 15.27 -1.21 2.44
C PHE A 48 15.91 -2.54 2.05
N ARG A 49 15.73 -3.57 2.87
CA ARG A 49 16.17 -4.96 2.61
C ARG A 49 15.06 -5.81 2.00
N LEU A 50 13.85 -5.28 1.83
CA LEU A 50 12.76 -6.00 1.17
C LEU A 50 13.14 -6.30 -0.29
N PRO A 51 12.93 -7.55 -0.76
CA PRO A 51 13.56 -8.05 -1.98
C PRO A 51 12.95 -7.53 -3.28
N TYR A 52 11.73 -7.00 -3.26
CA TYR A 52 11.02 -6.53 -4.45
C TYR A 52 10.04 -5.39 -4.14
N ASN A 53 9.70 -4.63 -5.18
CA ASN A 53 8.89 -3.41 -5.04
C ASN A 53 7.47 -3.67 -4.54
N GLN A 54 6.88 -4.82 -4.84
CA GLN A 54 5.52 -5.16 -4.38
C GLN A 54 5.47 -5.32 -2.86
N ALA A 55 6.44 -6.01 -2.24
CA ALA A 55 6.55 -6.10 -0.77
C ALA A 55 6.75 -4.72 -0.14
N LYS A 56 7.52 -3.84 -0.81
CA LYS A 56 7.67 -2.45 -0.37
C LYS A 56 6.34 -1.69 -0.44
N SER A 57 5.59 -1.83 -1.52
CA SER A 57 4.24 -1.26 -1.65
C SER A 57 3.25 -1.80 -0.63
N ASP A 58 3.35 -3.09 -0.27
CA ASP A 58 2.54 -3.73 0.77
C ASP A 58 2.73 -3.05 2.14
N VAL A 59 3.97 -2.67 2.46
CA VAL A 59 4.27 -1.89 3.67
C VAL A 59 3.82 -0.43 3.53
N ILE A 60 4.18 0.23 2.43
CA ILE A 60 3.91 1.66 2.23
C ILE A 60 2.42 1.95 2.37
N ARG A 61 1.54 1.17 1.74
CA ARG A 61 0.10 1.49 1.65
C ARG A 61 -0.58 1.64 3.01
N HIS A 62 -0.26 0.78 3.98
CA HIS A 62 -0.88 0.86 5.31
C HIS A 62 -0.20 1.94 6.16
N ALA A 63 1.12 2.05 6.09
CA ALA A 63 1.87 3.06 6.84
C ALA A 63 1.44 4.49 6.45
N VAL A 64 1.35 4.82 5.16
CA VAL A 64 0.97 6.17 4.72
C VAL A 64 -0.48 6.50 5.08
N LEU A 65 -1.40 5.53 4.93
CA LEU A 65 -2.80 5.72 5.31
C LEU A 65 -2.95 5.88 6.83
N TYR A 66 -2.13 5.20 7.63
CA TYR A 66 -2.09 5.43 9.07
C TYR A 66 -1.65 6.86 9.41
N HIS A 67 -0.52 7.33 8.88
CA HIS A 67 0.06 8.64 9.21
C HIS A 67 -0.76 9.82 8.68
N HIS A 68 -1.33 9.68 7.48
CA HIS A 68 -1.90 10.80 6.73
C HIS A 68 -3.40 10.65 6.46
N GLY A 69 -3.93 9.42 6.51
CA GLY A 69 -5.23 9.11 5.92
C GLY A 69 -5.21 9.30 4.40
N GLY A 70 -6.38 9.48 3.81
CA GLY A 70 -6.52 9.75 2.38
C GLY A 70 -6.65 8.47 1.58
N ILE A 71 -6.08 8.46 0.38
CA ILE A 71 -6.22 7.38 -0.59
C ILE A 71 -4.82 6.94 -1.04
N TYR A 72 -4.58 5.64 -1.01
CA TYR A 72 -3.48 4.95 -1.66
C TYR A 72 -3.98 4.29 -2.94
N MET A 73 -3.17 4.32 -4.00
CA MET A 73 -3.41 3.52 -5.19
C MET A 73 -2.13 3.11 -5.89
N ASP A 74 -2.13 1.90 -6.44
CA ASP A 74 -1.04 1.42 -7.29
C ASP A 74 -0.95 2.27 -8.56
N THR A 75 0.28 2.38 -9.09
CA THR A 75 0.56 3.25 -10.25
C THR A 75 -0.08 2.78 -11.55
N ASP A 76 -0.56 1.54 -11.61
CA ASP A 76 -1.24 0.93 -12.75
C ASP A 76 -2.77 1.05 -12.70
N PHE A 77 -3.33 1.75 -11.71
CA PHE A 77 -4.73 2.16 -11.74
C PHE A 77 -5.00 3.28 -12.74
N THR A 78 -6.25 3.44 -13.14
CA THR A 78 -6.71 4.66 -13.83
C THR A 78 -8.00 5.13 -13.19
N VAL A 79 -8.01 6.37 -12.70
CA VAL A 79 -9.22 6.99 -12.18
C VAL A 79 -10.06 7.47 -13.36
N VAL A 80 -11.24 6.89 -13.53
CA VAL A 80 -12.16 7.17 -14.64
C VAL A 80 -13.50 7.76 -14.18
N LYS A 81 -13.69 7.90 -12.87
CA LYS A 81 -14.87 8.44 -12.21
C LYS A 81 -14.46 9.25 -11.00
N ASP A 82 -15.34 10.16 -10.58
CA ASP A 82 -15.12 11.06 -9.46
C ASP A 82 -14.87 10.30 -8.16
N LEU A 83 -13.88 10.77 -7.40
CA LEU A 83 -13.45 10.18 -6.13
C LEU A 83 -14.30 10.65 -4.94
N ASP A 84 -15.18 11.63 -5.14
CA ASP A 84 -16.09 12.16 -4.12
C ASP A 84 -16.79 11.08 -3.29
N PRO A 85 -17.39 10.02 -3.87
CA PRO A 85 -18.03 8.98 -3.07
C PRO A 85 -17.07 8.23 -2.15
N VAL A 86 -15.82 8.01 -2.58
CA VAL A 86 -14.78 7.43 -1.74
C VAL A 86 -14.42 8.41 -0.63
N ILE A 87 -14.12 9.67 -0.99
CA ILE A 87 -13.69 10.72 -0.06
C ILE A 87 -14.71 10.92 1.07
N GLU A 88 -16.01 10.89 0.79
CA GLU A 88 -17.04 11.01 1.83
C GLU A 88 -16.98 9.88 2.86
N LEU A 89 -16.60 8.65 2.47
CA LEU A 89 -16.48 7.51 3.39
C LEU A 89 -15.33 7.65 4.40
N LEU A 90 -14.29 8.42 4.08
CA LEU A 90 -13.14 8.61 4.98
C LEU A 90 -13.50 9.39 6.26
N ARG A 91 -14.74 9.89 6.40
CA ARG A 91 -15.20 10.46 7.66
C ARG A 91 -15.46 9.41 8.73
N ASP A 92 -15.98 8.26 8.31
CA ASP A 92 -16.58 7.27 9.20
C ASP A 92 -15.83 5.93 9.18
N TYR A 93 -15.07 5.66 8.12
CA TYR A 93 -14.46 4.34 7.90
C TYR A 93 -12.94 4.34 8.08
N ASP A 94 -12.47 3.31 8.78
CA ASP A 94 -11.05 3.02 9.00
C ASP A 94 -10.39 2.36 7.78
N LEU A 95 -11.18 1.72 6.93
CA LEU A 95 -10.76 1.08 5.67
C LEU A 95 -11.89 1.21 4.64
N VAL A 96 -11.53 1.66 3.44
CA VAL A 96 -12.37 1.64 2.24
C VAL A 96 -11.55 0.96 1.15
N SER A 97 -12.10 -0.10 0.57
CA SER A 97 -11.49 -0.88 -0.50
C SER A 97 -12.62 -1.50 -1.34
N TYR A 98 -12.27 -2.31 -2.32
CA TYR A 98 -13.19 -3.08 -3.14
C TYR A 98 -12.81 -4.56 -3.13
N THR A 99 -13.78 -5.39 -3.50
CA THR A 99 -13.63 -6.83 -3.61
C THR A 99 -13.84 -7.21 -5.08
N ASP A 100 -13.04 -8.11 -5.62
CA ASP A 100 -13.27 -8.61 -6.98
C ASP A 100 -14.33 -9.71 -6.91
N THR A 101 -15.51 -9.44 -7.46
CA THR A 101 -16.52 -10.47 -7.69
C THR A 101 -16.16 -11.17 -8.99
N GLY A 102 -15.25 -12.15 -8.92
CA GLY A 102 -14.89 -12.98 -10.07
C GLY A 102 -16.16 -13.45 -10.80
N HIS A 103 -16.37 -12.93 -12.01
CA HIS A 103 -17.47 -13.28 -12.91
C HIS A 103 -18.90 -13.29 -12.31
N GLY A 104 -19.39 -12.16 -11.82
CA GLY A 104 -20.82 -12.01 -11.61
C GLY A 104 -21.18 -10.78 -10.81
N PHE A 105 -21.95 -9.87 -11.42
CA PHE A 105 -22.70 -8.82 -10.73
C PHE A 105 -23.87 -9.44 -9.94
N GLU A 106 -23.62 -10.46 -9.13
CA GLU A 106 -24.59 -10.86 -8.12
C GLU A 106 -24.36 -9.95 -6.93
N SER A 107 -25.34 -9.08 -6.71
CA SER A 107 -25.46 -8.13 -5.61
C SER A 107 -25.66 -8.85 -4.28
N ASP A 108 -24.86 -9.87 -3.99
CA ASP A 108 -24.92 -10.55 -2.71
C ASP A 108 -24.30 -9.60 -1.69
N VAL A 109 -25.15 -9.09 -0.80
CA VAL A 109 -24.82 -8.12 0.26
C VAL A 109 -24.06 -8.84 1.39
N SER A 110 -23.25 -9.84 1.05
CA SER A 110 -22.49 -10.63 2.00
C SER A 110 -21.07 -10.08 2.10
N CYS A 111 -20.56 -9.98 3.33
CA CYS A 111 -19.19 -9.54 3.58
C CYS A 111 -18.24 -10.57 2.96
N HIS A 112 -17.54 -10.19 1.89
CA HIS A 112 -16.52 -11.03 1.29
C HIS A 112 -15.33 -11.20 2.25
N LYS A 113 -14.70 -12.37 2.20
CA LYS A 113 -13.56 -12.70 3.06
C LYS A 113 -12.28 -11.95 2.69
N ASP A 114 -12.19 -11.51 1.44
CA ASP A 114 -11.00 -10.92 0.85
C ASP A 114 -11.32 -9.58 0.20
N PHE A 115 -10.34 -8.69 0.13
CA PHE A 115 -10.42 -7.40 -0.53
C PHE A 115 -9.11 -7.08 -1.27
N SER A 116 -9.17 -6.13 -2.20
CA SER A 116 -8.00 -5.71 -2.97
C SER A 116 -7.22 -4.59 -2.28
N SER A 117 -5.90 -4.73 -2.18
CA SER A 117 -5.04 -3.73 -1.53
C SER A 117 -4.40 -2.72 -2.50
N ASN A 118 -4.62 -2.88 -3.80
CA ASN A 118 -4.08 -2.00 -4.84
C ASN A 118 -4.80 -0.63 -4.94
N PHE A 119 -5.99 -0.50 -4.33
CA PHE A 119 -6.68 0.76 -4.06
C PHE A 119 -7.26 0.68 -2.67
N MET A 120 -6.85 1.61 -1.80
CA MET A 120 -7.36 1.68 -0.44
C MET A 120 -7.50 3.13 -0.01
N ALA A 121 -8.44 3.39 0.87
CA ALA A 121 -8.56 4.67 1.54
C ALA A 121 -8.89 4.47 3.01
N GLY A 122 -8.60 5.48 3.81
CA GLY A 122 -8.86 5.43 5.24
C GLY A 122 -8.75 6.80 5.88
N ARG A 123 -9.44 6.97 7.00
CA ARG A 123 -9.32 8.19 7.80
C ARG A 123 -7.95 8.29 8.46
N LYS A 124 -7.46 9.51 8.65
CA LYS A 124 -6.21 9.75 9.38
C LYS A 124 -6.30 9.19 10.80
N GLY A 125 -5.27 8.46 11.23
CA GLY A 125 -5.27 7.80 12.54
C GLY A 125 -6.22 6.59 12.62
N SER A 126 -6.55 5.98 11.48
CA SER A 126 -7.31 4.74 11.41
C SER A 126 -6.71 3.66 12.31
N VAL A 127 -7.54 3.05 13.16
CA VAL A 127 -7.09 2.01 14.09
C VAL A 127 -6.73 0.73 13.32
N PHE A 128 -7.45 0.46 12.22
CA PHE A 128 -7.13 -0.62 11.30
C PHE A 128 -5.74 -0.46 10.70
N HIS A 129 -5.47 0.66 10.03
CA HIS A 129 -4.17 0.88 9.39
C HIS A 129 -3.03 0.93 10.40
N LYS A 130 -3.27 1.47 11.60
CA LYS A 130 -2.30 1.42 12.70
C LYS A 130 -1.95 -0.02 13.07
N HIS A 131 -2.95 -0.87 13.25
CA HIS A 131 -2.73 -2.26 13.66
C HIS A 131 -1.96 -3.06 12.60
N VAL A 132 -2.30 -2.86 11.32
CA VAL A 132 -1.57 -3.49 10.21
C VAL A 132 -0.13 -2.97 10.16
N TRP A 133 0.08 -1.65 10.27
CA TRP A 133 1.41 -1.04 10.28
C TRP A 133 2.29 -1.57 11.42
N ASP A 134 1.75 -1.63 12.64
CA ASP A 134 2.49 -2.17 13.79
C ASP A 134 2.84 -3.66 13.59
N SER A 135 1.92 -4.45 13.04
CA SER A 135 2.18 -5.86 12.71
C SER A 135 3.26 -6.01 11.64
N GLN A 136 3.26 -5.16 10.61
CA GLN A 136 4.29 -5.14 9.57
C GLN A 136 5.66 -4.78 10.13
N LYS A 137 5.74 -3.78 11.02
CA LYS A 137 6.99 -3.45 11.73
C LYS A 137 7.51 -4.64 12.54
N GLU A 138 6.63 -5.32 13.28
CA GLU A 138 7.01 -6.51 14.04
C GLU A 138 7.51 -7.63 13.12
N LEU A 139 6.85 -7.86 11.98
CA LEU A 139 7.27 -8.85 10.99
C LEU A 139 8.66 -8.53 10.41
N MET A 140 8.93 -7.28 10.03
CA MET A 140 10.25 -6.85 9.52
C MET A 140 11.34 -6.89 10.60
N ALA A 141 10.99 -6.65 11.86
CA ALA A 141 11.94 -6.71 12.98
C ALA A 141 12.35 -8.14 13.35
N ARG A 142 11.60 -9.16 12.92
CA ARG A 142 11.98 -10.56 13.16
C ARG A 142 13.30 -10.88 12.49
N ARG A 143 14.22 -11.42 13.28
CA ARG A 143 15.50 -11.96 12.81
C ARG A 143 15.39 -13.47 12.72
N CYS A 144 15.87 -14.04 11.62
CA CYS A 144 16.00 -15.48 11.52
C CYS A 144 17.35 -15.89 10.94
N PRO A 145 17.80 -17.12 11.25
CA PRO A 145 19.06 -17.64 10.76
C PRO A 145 18.98 -17.91 9.25
N LEU A 146 20.12 -17.83 8.56
CA LEU A 146 20.22 -18.12 7.12
C LEU A 146 19.73 -19.53 6.74
N SER A 147 19.76 -20.47 7.68
CA SER A 147 19.24 -21.83 7.49
C SER A 147 17.75 -21.86 7.14
N GLU A 148 17.00 -20.80 7.47
CA GLU A 148 15.56 -20.69 7.24
C GLU A 148 15.19 -19.93 5.97
N LYS A 149 16.18 -19.56 5.14
CA LYS A 149 15.97 -18.74 3.94
C LYS A 149 15.01 -19.34 2.90
N THR A 150 14.84 -20.65 2.91
CA THR A 150 13.96 -21.38 1.99
C THR A 150 12.54 -21.58 2.52
N LEU A 151 12.26 -21.17 3.76
CA LEU A 151 10.93 -21.29 4.36
C LEU A 151 10.03 -20.15 3.89
N GLU A 152 8.79 -20.46 3.52
CA GLU A 152 7.77 -19.47 3.14
C GLU A 152 7.26 -18.68 4.34
N LYS A 153 8.10 -17.78 4.87
CA LYS A 153 7.75 -16.87 5.97
C LYS A 153 8.47 -15.54 5.84
N VAL A 154 7.86 -14.47 6.33
CA VAL A 154 8.54 -13.17 6.43
C VAL A 154 9.74 -13.28 7.37
N CYS A 155 10.92 -13.01 6.84
CA CYS A 155 12.16 -13.13 7.57
C CYS A 155 13.21 -12.14 7.08
N CYS A 156 13.76 -11.33 7.98
CA CYS A 156 14.96 -10.56 7.72
C CYS A 156 16.15 -11.23 8.44
N PHE A 157 17.26 -11.45 7.75
CA PHE A 157 18.38 -12.22 8.30
C PHE A 157 19.28 -11.37 9.22
N GLU A 158 20.07 -12.02 10.07
CA GLU A 158 21.00 -11.35 10.98
C GLU A 158 22.13 -10.63 10.24
N GLU A 159 22.53 -11.17 9.08
CA GLU A 159 23.52 -10.58 8.19
C GLU A 159 22.95 -9.32 7.54
N ALA A 160 23.51 -8.16 7.90
CA ALA A 160 23.01 -6.84 7.49
C ALA A 160 22.87 -6.64 5.97
N HIS A 161 23.65 -7.38 5.17
CA HIS A 161 23.64 -7.28 3.71
C HIS A 161 22.72 -8.30 3.01
N GLU A 162 22.15 -9.25 3.76
CA GLU A 162 21.27 -10.24 3.17
C GLU A 162 19.85 -9.66 3.02
N PRO A 163 19.26 -9.71 1.81
CA PRO A 163 17.87 -9.31 1.59
C PRO A 163 16.91 -10.16 2.43
N CYS A 164 15.81 -9.57 2.90
CA CYS A 164 14.77 -10.33 3.59
C CYS A 164 14.12 -11.34 2.63
N HIS A 165 13.60 -12.44 3.18
CA HIS A 165 12.68 -13.33 2.48
C HIS A 165 11.24 -12.90 2.78
N ILE A 166 10.48 -12.54 1.73
CA ILE A 166 9.08 -12.13 1.82
C ILE A 166 8.28 -12.98 0.84
N PRO A 167 7.47 -13.94 1.32
CA PRO A 167 6.52 -14.65 0.46
C PRO A 167 5.60 -13.66 -0.26
N TRP A 168 5.08 -14.05 -1.42
CA TRP A 168 4.17 -13.19 -2.16
C TRP A 168 2.96 -12.80 -1.30
N ALA A 169 2.68 -11.50 -1.20
CA ALA A 169 1.63 -10.94 -0.32
C ALA A 169 1.74 -11.38 1.15
N GLY A 170 2.95 -11.72 1.61
CA GLY A 170 3.21 -12.22 2.96
C GLY A 170 3.41 -11.14 4.02
N ILE A 171 3.43 -9.86 3.62
CA ILE A 171 3.65 -8.70 4.50
C ILE A 171 2.56 -7.64 4.31
#